data_AF-A0A2T5V1D6-F1
#
_entry.id   AF-A0A2T5V1D6-F1
#
_cell.length_a   1.000
_cell.length_b   1.000
_cell.length_c   1.000
_cell.angle_alpha   90.00
_cell.angle_beta   90.00
_cell.angle_gamma   90.00
#
_symmetry.space_group_name_H-M   'P 1'
#
loop_
_entity.id
_entity.type
_entity.pdbx_description
1 polymer ?
#
loop_
_entity_poly.entity_id
_entity_poly.type
_entity_poly.pdbx_seq_one_letter_code
_entity_poly.pdbx_strand_id
1 'polypeptide(L)'
;MRVIGLLVAFLVLTALTQIGGIALVVTWFALRLLRSRHMSPVWRTTIAGTLFIVLYGVLTVFIVPPLAARDGRIALPCLADRGRHYTAANPIFCLLNRNYVVPQLAELLNALSRDVATTFPGTTTLFLDANLPFWDGFPLLPHLSHKDGRKLDLAFYYQNSDGDYLPGATKSPIGYWAFEQPKPDEPPSCPAKNLLTLRWDMVWLQPLWPDFRLDEARTQHALVWLFHNGREHGLQRVFVEPHLAHRLDVESPDLGFQGCRAARHDDHIHIQVVGRNLTTSAHNSP
;
A
#
# COMPACT_ATOMS: atom_id res chain seq x y z
N MET A 1 -25.96 4.11 -24.93
CA MET A 1 -24.86 4.91 -24.33
C MET A 1 -24.94 5.02 -22.80
N ARG A 2 -26.08 5.40 -22.18
CA ARG A 2 -26.17 5.60 -20.71
C ARG A 2 -25.92 4.35 -19.84
N VAL A 3 -26.34 3.17 -20.28
CA VAL A 3 -26.15 1.91 -19.52
C VAL A 3 -24.72 1.39 -19.61
N ILE A 4 -24.11 1.47 -20.80
CA ILE A 4 -22.71 1.08 -21.01
C ILE A 4 -21.78 1.95 -20.14
N GLY A 5 -22.00 3.28 -20.12
CA GLY A 5 -21.22 4.18 -19.26
C GLY A 5 -21.35 3.85 -17.77
N LEU A 6 -22.55 3.50 -17.31
CA LEU A 6 -22.76 3.08 -15.91
C LEU A 6 -22.05 1.75 -15.61
N LEU A 7 -22.10 0.79 -16.53
CA LEU A 7 -21.41 -0.49 -16.38
C LEU A 7 -19.89 -0.31 -16.33
N VAL A 8 -19.32 0.51 -17.23
CA VAL A 8 -17.89 0.83 -17.20
C VAL A 8 -17.50 1.50 -15.90
N ALA A 9 -18.26 2.50 -15.45
CA ALA A 9 -18.03 3.17 -14.17
C ALA A 9 -18.12 2.19 -12.98
N PHE A 10 -19.08 1.27 -12.99
CA PHE A 10 -19.20 0.22 -11.99
C PHE A 10 -17.95 -0.65 -11.93
N LEU A 11 -17.48 -1.14 -13.08
CA LEU A 11 -16.31 -2.01 -13.14
C LEU A 11 -15.04 -1.29 -12.70
N VAL A 12 -14.83 -0.05 -13.15
CA VAL A 12 -13.65 0.75 -12.77
C VAL A 12 -13.65 1.06 -11.28
N LEU A 13 -14.78 1.53 -10.73
CA LEU A 13 -14.87 1.85 -9.31
C LEU A 13 -14.70 0.60 -8.43
N THR A 14 -15.27 -0.53 -8.83
CA THR A 14 -15.08 -1.81 -8.15
C THR A 14 -13.62 -2.27 -8.24
N ALA A 15 -12.98 -2.17 -9.40
CA ALA A 15 -11.58 -2.57 -9.56
C ALA A 15 -10.63 -1.69 -8.72
N LEU A 16 -10.90 -0.38 -8.62
CA LEU A 16 -10.04 0.56 -7.88
C LEU A 16 -10.25 0.51 -6.36
N THR A 17 -11.46 0.21 -5.89
CA THR A 17 -11.85 0.42 -4.48
C THR A 17 -12.55 -0.77 -3.81
N GLN A 18 -12.85 -1.83 -4.58
CA GLN A 18 -13.72 -2.97 -4.24
C GLN A 18 -15.20 -2.62 -3.99
N ILE A 19 -15.51 -1.45 -3.42
CA ILE A 19 -16.86 -1.08 -2.96
C ILE A 19 -17.53 -0.01 -3.82
N GLY A 20 -16.77 0.71 -4.64
CA GLY A 20 -17.26 1.89 -5.35
C GLY A 20 -18.37 1.59 -6.37
N GLY A 21 -18.36 0.40 -6.98
CA GLY A 21 -19.48 -0.04 -7.83
C GLY A 21 -20.78 -0.23 -7.05
N ILE A 22 -20.72 -0.73 -5.81
CA ILE A 22 -21.89 -0.86 -4.93
C ILE A 22 -22.44 0.53 -4.61
N ALA A 23 -21.56 1.48 -4.23
CA ALA A 23 -21.95 2.87 -3.97
C ALA A 23 -22.63 3.50 -5.20
N LEU A 24 -22.12 3.24 -6.40
CA LEU A 24 -22.70 3.71 -7.66
C LEU A 24 -24.09 3.14 -7.91
N VAL A 25 -24.30 1.84 -7.72
CA VAL A 25 -25.59 1.17 -7.93
C VAL A 25 -26.65 1.68 -6.95
N VAL A 26 -26.30 1.82 -5.67
CA VAL A 26 -27.20 2.35 -4.64
C VAL A 26 -27.57 3.81 -4.94
N THR A 27 -26.59 4.64 -5.32
CA THR A 27 -26.84 6.02 -5.75
C THR A 27 -27.80 6.07 -6.93
N TRP A 28 -27.55 5.25 -7.95
CA TRP A 28 -28.41 5.18 -9.14
C TRP A 28 -29.84 4.74 -8.80
N PHE A 29 -30.00 3.77 -7.90
CA PHE A 29 -31.31 3.31 -7.45
C PHE A 29 -32.05 4.39 -6.66
N ALA A 30 -31.39 5.05 -5.71
CA ALA A 30 -31.96 6.16 -4.95
C ALA A 30 -32.45 7.31 -5.85
N LEU A 31 -31.68 7.66 -6.89
CA LEU A 31 -32.09 8.68 -7.87
C LEU A 31 -33.30 8.25 -8.72
N ARG A 32 -33.54 6.94 -8.90
CA ARG A 32 -34.75 6.46 -9.57
C ARG A 32 -35.99 6.61 -8.69
N LEU A 33 -35.84 6.54 -7.37
CA LEU A 33 -36.93 6.74 -6.41
C LEU A 33 -37.31 8.21 -6.27
N LEU A 34 -36.32 9.13 -6.32
CA LEU A 34 -36.50 10.58 -6.22
C LEU A 34 -37.08 11.24 -7.49
N ARG A 35 -37.87 10.51 -8.28
CA ARG A 35 -38.25 10.85 -9.66
C ARG A 35 -39.07 12.15 -9.75
N SER A 36 -38.40 13.30 -9.87
CA SER A 36 -39.04 14.60 -10.13
C SER A 36 -39.10 14.90 -11.62
N ARG A 37 -40.31 15.22 -12.14
CA ARG A 37 -40.54 15.62 -13.54
C ARG A 37 -39.97 17.00 -13.89
N HIS A 38 -39.65 17.82 -12.89
CA HIS A 38 -39.20 19.22 -13.07
C HIS A 38 -37.70 19.40 -12.79
N MET A 39 -36.96 18.33 -12.55
CA MET A 39 -35.54 18.44 -12.22
C MET A 39 -34.68 18.64 -13.48
N SER A 40 -33.92 19.73 -13.51
CA SER A 40 -32.97 20.00 -14.59
C SER A 40 -31.85 18.93 -14.64
N PRO A 41 -31.27 18.66 -15.82
CA PRO A 41 -30.18 17.68 -15.94
C PRO A 41 -28.96 18.00 -15.07
N VAL A 42 -28.63 19.29 -14.92
CA VAL A 42 -27.50 19.75 -14.09
C VAL A 42 -27.77 19.43 -12.63
N TRP A 43 -28.95 19.80 -12.11
CA TRP A 43 -29.32 19.53 -10.72
C TRP A 43 -29.33 18.04 -10.40
N ARG A 44 -29.82 17.22 -11.34
CA ARG A 44 -29.80 15.76 -11.20
C ARG A 44 -28.37 15.21 -11.07
N THR A 45 -27.45 15.69 -11.89
CA THR A 45 -26.04 15.25 -11.85
C THR A 45 -25.36 15.71 -10.56
N THR A 46 -25.63 16.93 -10.10
CA THR A 46 -25.11 17.43 -8.82
C THR A 46 -25.61 16.57 -7.66
N ILE A 47 -26.92 16.29 -7.57
CA ILE A 47 -27.47 15.40 -6.52
C ILE A 47 -26.84 14.01 -6.62
N ALA A 48 -26.69 13.46 -7.82
CA ALA A 48 -26.07 12.16 -8.02
C ALA A 48 -24.63 12.11 -7.50
N GLY A 49 -23.82 13.12 -7.85
CA GLY A 49 -22.43 13.24 -7.40
C GLY A 49 -22.35 13.38 -5.88
N THR A 50 -23.14 14.27 -5.29
CA THR A 50 -23.19 14.46 -3.84
C THR A 50 -23.61 13.20 -3.12
N LEU A 51 -24.68 12.53 -3.58
CA LEU A 51 -25.16 11.29 -2.98
C LEU A 51 -24.11 10.18 -3.07
N PHE A 52 -23.42 10.05 -4.22
CA PHE A 52 -22.34 9.09 -4.38
C PHE A 52 -21.19 9.35 -3.40
N ILE A 53 -20.73 10.60 -3.31
CA ILE A 53 -19.61 10.99 -2.41
C ILE A 53 -19.99 10.71 -0.95
N VAL A 54 -21.19 11.12 -0.52
CA VAL A 54 -21.66 10.89 0.85
C VAL A 54 -21.78 9.39 1.13
N LEU A 55 -22.41 8.63 0.24
CA LEU A 55 -22.59 7.20 0.42
C LEU A 55 -21.25 6.45 0.43
N TYR A 56 -20.36 6.76 -0.50
CA TYR A 56 -19.03 6.17 -0.55
C TYR A 56 -18.21 6.49 0.71
N GLY A 57 -18.30 7.74 1.20
CA GLY A 57 -17.67 8.16 2.45
C GLY A 57 -18.23 7.41 3.66
N VAL A 58 -19.56 7.27 3.76
CA VAL A 58 -20.22 6.51 4.83
C VAL A 58 -19.82 5.03 4.77
N LEU A 59 -19.78 4.44 3.58
CA LEU A 59 -19.32 3.06 3.39
C LEU A 59 -17.88 2.90 3.87
N THR A 60 -16.97 3.74 3.36
CA THR A 60 -15.53 3.68 3.63
C THR A 60 -15.20 3.89 5.11
N VAL A 61 -15.89 4.81 5.79
CA VAL A 61 -15.54 5.19 7.18
C VAL A 61 -16.28 4.33 8.21
N PHE A 62 -17.56 4.05 8.02
CA PHE A 62 -18.41 3.49 9.09
C PHE A 62 -18.85 2.06 8.85
N ILE A 63 -18.97 1.60 7.60
CA ILE A 63 -19.56 0.29 7.29
C ILE A 63 -18.46 -0.73 6.97
N VAL A 64 -17.52 -0.38 6.10
CA VAL A 64 -16.50 -1.29 5.60
C VAL A 64 -15.52 -1.75 6.69
N PRO A 65 -14.95 -0.87 7.54
CA PRO A 65 -14.00 -1.30 8.55
C PRO A 65 -14.53 -2.37 9.53
N PRO A 66 -15.72 -2.23 10.14
CA PRO A 66 -16.23 -3.27 11.04
C PRO A 66 -16.64 -4.55 10.31
N LEU A 67 -17.01 -4.48 9.03
CA LEU A 67 -17.28 -5.69 8.23
C LEU A 67 -15.98 -6.41 7.87
N ALA A 68 -14.97 -5.70 7.39
CA ALA A 68 -13.65 -6.26 7.07
C ALA A 68 -13.01 -6.93 8.30
N ALA A 69 -13.19 -6.35 9.49
CA ALA A 69 -12.68 -6.91 10.74
C ALA A 69 -13.27 -8.29 11.08
N ARG A 70 -14.53 -8.55 10.70
CA ARG A 70 -15.17 -9.88 10.89
C ARG A 70 -14.51 -10.94 10.00
N ASP A 71 -14.01 -10.53 8.84
CA ASP A 71 -13.32 -11.40 7.88
C ASP A 71 -11.79 -11.39 8.10
N GLY A 72 -11.31 -10.87 9.24
CA GLY A 72 -9.91 -10.93 9.64
C GLY A 72 -9.03 -9.82 9.04
N ARG A 73 -9.61 -8.74 8.51
CA ARG A 73 -8.87 -7.57 8.00
C ARG A 73 -9.14 -6.32 8.82
N ILE A 74 -8.09 -5.60 9.17
CA ILE A 74 -8.18 -4.30 9.86
C ILE A 74 -7.66 -3.19 8.96
N ALA A 75 -8.29 -2.03 9.04
CA ALA A 75 -7.82 -0.83 8.34
C ALA A 75 -6.63 -0.24 9.09
N LEU A 76 -5.51 -0.05 8.38
CA LEU A 76 -4.41 0.77 8.87
C LEU A 76 -4.85 2.24 8.94
N PRO A 77 -4.35 3.00 9.92
CA PRO A 77 -4.74 4.39 10.12
C PRO A 77 -4.24 5.29 8.98
N CYS A 78 -5.12 6.18 8.53
CA CYS A 78 -4.87 7.08 7.40
C CYS A 78 -4.07 8.33 7.77
N LEU A 79 -4.11 8.70 9.05
CA LEU A 79 -3.49 9.90 9.57
C LEU A 79 -2.54 9.52 10.70
N ALA A 80 -1.46 10.30 10.78
CA ALA A 80 -0.52 10.25 11.88
C ALA A 80 -1.23 10.56 13.20
N ASP A 81 -0.74 9.95 14.27
CA ASP A 81 -1.27 10.08 15.62
C ASP A 81 -0.09 10.08 16.59
N ARG A 82 -0.20 10.81 17.72
CA ARG A 82 0.93 11.04 18.63
C ARG A 82 1.49 9.76 19.26
N GLY A 83 0.69 8.70 19.34
CA GLY A 83 1.11 7.39 19.87
C GLY A 83 1.56 6.37 18.82
N ARG A 84 1.59 6.73 17.53
CA ARG A 84 1.99 5.84 16.43
C ARG A 84 3.12 6.45 15.63
N HIS A 85 4.15 5.64 15.39
CA HIS A 85 5.31 6.03 14.60
C HIS A 85 5.17 5.64 13.12
N TYR A 86 3.95 5.43 12.66
CA TYR A 86 3.66 5.13 11.25
C TYR A 86 2.33 5.75 10.77
N THR A 87 2.26 6.04 9.47
CA THR A 87 1.07 6.56 8.79
C THR A 87 1.09 6.20 7.30
N ALA A 88 -0.03 6.39 6.61
CA ALA A 88 -0.07 6.30 5.15
C ALA A 88 0.83 7.38 4.53
N ALA A 89 1.62 7.05 3.51
CA ALA A 89 2.39 8.05 2.76
C ALA A 89 1.49 9.02 2.00
N ASN A 90 0.31 8.56 1.58
CA ASN A 90 -0.67 9.38 0.88
C ASN A 90 -2.11 8.97 1.26
N PRO A 91 -3.01 9.93 1.56
CA PRO A 91 -4.41 9.65 1.86
C PRO A 91 -5.17 8.87 0.77
N ILE A 92 -4.66 8.86 -0.48
CA ILE A 92 -5.26 8.13 -1.60
C ILE A 92 -5.39 6.64 -1.30
N PHE A 93 -4.45 6.03 -0.57
CA PHE A 93 -4.52 4.61 -0.21
C PHE A 93 -5.75 4.33 0.65
N CYS A 94 -6.08 5.22 1.57
CA CYS A 94 -7.30 5.12 2.36
C CYS A 94 -8.56 5.47 1.56
N LEU A 95 -8.52 6.53 0.76
CA LEU A 95 -9.65 6.92 -0.08
C LEU A 95 -10.07 5.78 -1.00
N LEU A 96 -9.11 5.00 -1.50
CA LEU A 96 -9.34 3.84 -2.35
C LEU A 96 -9.54 2.52 -1.58
N ASN A 97 -9.62 2.55 -0.24
CA ASN A 97 -9.72 1.36 0.61
C ASN A 97 -8.58 0.34 0.40
N ARG A 98 -7.36 0.79 0.12
CA ARG A 98 -6.16 -0.03 -0.14
C ARG A 98 -5.25 -0.19 1.09
N ASN A 99 -5.77 0.13 2.27
CA ASN A 99 -5.05 0.17 3.55
C ASN A 99 -5.44 -0.98 4.51
N TYR A 100 -5.99 -2.09 4.00
CA TYR A 100 -6.43 -3.20 4.84
C TYR A 100 -5.39 -4.31 4.96
N VAL A 101 -5.15 -4.78 6.19
CA VAL A 101 -4.16 -5.83 6.49
C VAL A 101 -4.71 -6.85 7.48
N VAL A 102 -4.09 -8.01 7.58
CA VAL A 102 -4.32 -8.93 8.70
C VAL A 102 -3.73 -8.33 10.00
N PRO A 103 -4.32 -8.59 11.19
CA PRO A 103 -3.84 -8.02 12.46
C PRO A 103 -2.35 -8.21 12.72
N GLN A 104 -1.81 -9.38 12.39
CA GLN A 104 -0.40 -9.72 12.55
C GLN A 104 0.54 -8.78 11.77
N LEU A 105 0.14 -8.33 10.58
CA LEU A 105 0.93 -7.39 9.78
C LEU A 105 0.91 -5.98 10.38
N ALA A 106 -0.21 -5.59 11.00
CA ALA A 106 -0.26 -4.32 11.74
C ALA A 106 0.60 -4.36 13.01
N GLU A 107 0.65 -5.51 13.70
CA GLU A 107 1.54 -5.71 14.85
C GLU A 107 3.01 -5.60 14.45
N LEU A 108 3.42 -6.28 13.37
CA LEU A 108 4.76 -6.17 12.78
C LEU A 108 5.10 -4.71 12.42
N LEU A 109 4.21 -4.03 11.70
CA LEU A 109 4.41 -2.62 11.31
C LEU A 109 4.58 -1.71 12.52
N ASN A 110 3.72 -1.87 13.53
CA ASN A 110 3.77 -1.08 14.74
C ASN A 110 5.07 -1.34 15.52
N ALA A 111 5.50 -2.59 15.66
CA ALA A 111 6.76 -2.95 16.31
C ALA A 111 7.98 -2.36 15.57
N LEU A 112 8.07 -2.56 14.25
CA LEU A 112 9.12 -1.97 13.41
C LEU A 112 9.17 -0.45 13.57
N SER A 113 8.01 0.22 13.43
CA SER A 113 7.96 1.68 13.45
C SER A 113 8.41 2.28 14.79
N ARG A 114 8.10 1.61 15.91
CA ARG A 114 8.55 2.03 17.25
C ARG A 114 10.04 1.85 17.41
N ASP A 115 10.58 0.73 16.94
CA ASP A 115 12.01 0.46 17.02
C ASP A 115 12.82 1.47 16.20
N VAL A 116 12.42 1.72 14.96
CA VAL A 116 13.06 2.73 14.10
C VAL A 116 12.97 4.10 14.74
N ALA A 117 11.80 4.50 15.27
CA ALA A 117 11.65 5.81 15.92
C ALA A 117 12.40 5.94 17.25
N THR A 118 12.69 4.82 17.93
CA THR A 118 13.52 4.80 19.14
C THR A 118 14.99 4.98 18.78
N THR A 119 15.45 4.27 17.74
CA THR A 119 16.83 4.36 17.24
C THR A 119 17.11 5.69 16.55
N PHE A 120 16.13 6.21 15.82
CA PHE A 120 16.18 7.48 15.10
C PHE A 120 15.01 8.38 15.53
N PRO A 121 15.19 9.18 16.60
CA PRO A 121 14.16 10.07 17.10
C PRO A 121 13.58 10.99 16.02
N GLY A 122 12.25 11.13 16.01
CA GLY A 122 11.52 11.91 15.01
C GLY A 122 11.15 11.15 13.73
N THR A 123 11.59 9.90 13.58
CA THR A 123 11.22 9.08 12.41
C THR A 123 9.75 8.68 12.41
N THR A 124 9.13 8.80 11.22
CA THR A 124 7.81 8.25 10.91
C THR A 124 7.95 7.26 9.76
N THR A 125 7.53 6.02 9.99
CA THR A 125 7.50 4.97 8.97
C THR A 125 6.26 5.14 8.09
N LEU A 126 6.44 5.18 6.78
CA LEU A 126 5.33 5.40 5.85
C LEU A 126 4.95 4.09 5.18
N PHE A 127 3.67 3.74 5.20
CA PHE A 127 3.15 2.63 4.41
C PHE A 127 2.49 3.11 3.11
N LEU A 128 2.57 2.28 2.07
CA LEU A 128 2.01 2.49 0.74
C LEU A 128 0.80 1.57 0.54
N ASP A 129 0.78 0.74 -0.51
CA ASP A 129 -0.30 -0.22 -0.72
C ASP A 129 -0.24 -1.40 0.24
N ALA A 130 -1.43 -1.74 0.78
CA ALA A 130 -1.66 -2.89 1.62
C ALA A 130 -2.57 -3.90 0.90
N ASN A 131 -3.88 -3.83 1.08
CA ASN A 131 -4.88 -4.63 0.36
C ASN A 131 -6.25 -3.95 0.43
N LEU A 132 -7.20 -4.46 -0.37
CA LEU A 132 -8.62 -4.14 -0.32
C LEU A 132 -9.32 -4.80 0.89
N PRO A 133 -10.52 -4.35 1.29
CA PRO A 133 -11.15 -4.73 2.56
C PRO A 133 -11.71 -6.14 2.66
N PHE A 134 -12.08 -6.79 1.56
CA PHE A 134 -12.85 -8.04 1.60
C PHE A 134 -12.25 -9.13 0.71
N TRP A 135 -12.46 -10.41 1.07
CA TRP A 135 -12.17 -11.65 0.33
C TRP A 135 -10.76 -11.80 -0.25
N ASP A 136 -10.17 -12.98 -0.15
CA ASP A 136 -8.87 -13.23 -0.77
C ASP A 136 -8.99 -13.38 -2.29
N GLY A 137 -7.95 -12.94 -3.01
CA GLY A 137 -7.84 -13.11 -4.47
C GLY A 137 -8.40 -11.97 -5.31
N PHE A 138 -9.03 -10.95 -4.72
CA PHE A 138 -9.43 -9.77 -5.47
C PHE A 138 -8.18 -9.03 -5.98
N PRO A 139 -8.10 -8.69 -7.29
CA PRO A 139 -6.87 -8.12 -7.85
C PRO A 139 -6.67 -6.66 -7.40
N LEU A 140 -5.54 -6.39 -6.74
CA LEU A 140 -5.07 -5.05 -6.45
C LEU A 140 -4.15 -4.60 -7.60
N LEU A 141 -4.66 -3.80 -8.54
CA LEU A 141 -3.80 -3.28 -9.63
C LEU A 141 -2.94 -2.10 -9.13
N PRO A 142 -1.64 -2.01 -9.49
CA PRO A 142 -0.84 -3.01 -10.20
C PRO A 142 -0.23 -4.10 -9.29
N HIS A 143 -0.33 -3.96 -7.97
CA HIS A 143 0.23 -4.84 -6.93
C HIS A 143 -0.48 -6.20 -6.78
N LEU A 144 -0.48 -7.03 -7.83
CA LEU A 144 -1.27 -8.27 -7.90
C LEU A 144 -0.96 -9.31 -6.80
N SER A 145 0.19 -9.23 -6.13
CA SER A 145 0.52 -10.11 -5.01
C SER A 145 -0.27 -9.78 -3.74
N HIS A 146 -0.73 -8.53 -3.60
CA HIS A 146 -1.48 -8.00 -2.46
C HIS A 146 -2.96 -8.39 -2.54
N LYS A 147 -3.23 -9.67 -2.36
CA LYS A 147 -4.57 -10.25 -2.54
C LYS A 147 -5.17 -10.86 -1.28
N ASP A 148 -4.42 -10.86 -0.17
CA ASP A 148 -4.73 -11.62 1.06
C ASP A 148 -4.55 -10.81 2.35
N GLY A 149 -4.19 -9.53 2.26
CA GLY A 149 -3.97 -8.65 3.42
C GLY A 149 -2.68 -8.97 4.18
N ARG A 150 -1.83 -9.85 3.66
CA ARG A 150 -0.59 -10.30 4.30
C ARG A 150 0.66 -9.60 3.77
N LYS A 151 0.49 -8.62 2.89
CA LYS A 151 1.57 -7.88 2.23
C LYS A 151 1.36 -6.39 2.42
N LEU A 152 2.46 -5.69 2.62
CA LEU A 152 2.49 -4.26 2.83
C LEU A 152 3.76 -3.70 2.21
N ASP A 153 3.60 -2.61 1.47
CA ASP A 153 4.72 -1.83 0.98
C ASP A 153 5.02 -0.70 1.97
N LEU A 154 6.29 -0.51 2.29
CA LEU A 154 6.80 0.58 3.12
C LEU A 154 7.64 1.49 2.25
N ALA A 155 7.42 2.80 2.32
CA ALA A 155 8.32 3.73 1.65
C ALA A 155 9.71 3.66 2.29
N PHE A 156 10.74 3.92 1.49
CA PHE A 156 12.06 4.18 2.05
C PHE A 156 12.09 5.45 2.91
N TYR A 157 13.11 5.54 3.76
CA TYR A 157 13.42 6.78 4.47
C TYR A 157 14.29 7.65 3.56
N TYR A 158 14.00 8.95 3.52
CA TYR A 158 14.70 9.90 2.68
C TYR A 158 15.32 11.02 3.50
N GLN A 159 16.41 11.56 2.97
CA GLN A 159 17.11 12.73 3.50
C GLN A 159 17.30 13.78 2.39
N ASN A 160 17.48 15.03 2.81
CA ASN A 160 17.82 16.13 1.91
C ASN A 160 19.29 16.05 1.44
N SER A 161 19.71 17.04 0.65
CA SER A 161 21.10 17.15 0.17
C SER A 161 22.13 17.32 1.28
N ASP A 162 21.71 17.85 2.42
CA ASP A 162 22.54 18.17 3.58
C ASP A 162 22.66 16.96 4.54
N GLY A 163 21.90 15.89 4.29
CA GLY A 163 21.89 14.67 5.10
C GLY A 163 20.84 14.65 6.20
N ASP A 164 19.95 15.64 6.26
CA ASP A 164 18.86 15.66 7.25
C ASP A 164 17.69 14.79 6.81
N TYR A 165 17.20 13.96 7.73
CA TYR A 165 15.99 13.16 7.54
C TYR A 165 14.78 14.03 7.21
N LEU A 166 13.93 13.56 6.29
CA LEU A 166 12.70 14.21 5.84
C LEU A 166 11.46 13.46 6.38
N PRO A 167 10.85 13.91 7.50
CA PRO A 167 9.70 13.25 8.09
C PRO A 167 8.48 13.32 7.17
N GLY A 168 7.81 12.19 6.95
CA GLY A 168 6.59 12.15 6.17
C GLY A 168 6.77 12.37 4.66
N ALA A 169 8.02 12.42 4.18
CA ALA A 169 8.33 12.63 2.78
C ALA A 169 8.55 11.32 2.03
N THR A 170 8.07 11.29 0.79
CA THR A 170 8.42 10.30 -0.23
C THR A 170 9.01 11.03 -1.44
N LYS A 171 9.87 10.35 -2.20
CA LYS A 171 10.51 10.94 -3.39
C LYS A 171 9.55 11.17 -4.57
N SER A 172 8.40 10.48 -4.58
CA SER A 172 7.30 10.73 -5.52
C SER A 172 5.97 10.99 -4.78
N PRO A 173 4.93 11.53 -5.43
CA PRO A 173 3.68 11.92 -4.76
C PRO A 173 2.92 10.80 -4.05
N ILE A 174 3.11 9.54 -4.47
CA ILE A 174 2.46 8.37 -3.86
C ILE A 174 3.47 7.31 -3.40
N GLY A 175 4.77 7.63 -3.35
CA GLY A 175 5.81 6.70 -2.93
C GLY A 175 6.23 5.64 -3.95
N TYR A 176 5.70 5.66 -5.17
CA TYR A 176 6.09 4.75 -6.27
C TYR A 176 6.70 5.49 -7.46
N TRP A 177 7.47 4.79 -8.29
CA TRP A 177 8.11 5.25 -9.52
C TRP A 177 9.25 6.28 -9.36
N ALA A 178 9.72 6.49 -8.14
CA ALA A 178 10.97 7.21 -7.86
C ALA A 178 12.05 6.19 -7.49
N PHE A 179 12.68 5.62 -8.51
CA PHE A 179 13.58 4.49 -8.36
C PHE A 179 14.97 4.94 -7.89
N GLU A 180 15.46 4.29 -6.85
CA GLU A 180 16.87 4.28 -6.48
C GLU A 180 17.62 3.46 -7.52
N GLN A 181 18.23 4.12 -8.50
CA GLN A 181 18.94 3.41 -9.58
C GLN A 181 20.23 2.76 -9.06
N PRO A 182 20.68 1.64 -9.65
CA PRO A 182 21.99 1.06 -9.35
C PRO A 182 23.13 2.07 -9.56
N LYS A 183 24.08 2.12 -8.62
CA LYS A 183 25.37 2.83 -8.78
C LYS A 183 26.24 2.09 -9.81
N PRO A 184 27.24 2.75 -10.43
CA PRO A 184 28.07 2.14 -11.48
C PRO A 184 28.79 0.84 -11.07
N ASP A 185 29.06 0.67 -9.79
CA ASP A 185 29.72 -0.48 -9.17
C ASP A 185 28.74 -1.54 -8.63
N GLU A 186 27.43 -1.31 -8.72
CA GLU A 186 26.41 -2.23 -8.24
C GLU A 186 25.90 -3.15 -9.36
N PRO A 187 25.64 -4.43 -9.08
CA PRO A 187 25.16 -5.37 -10.08
C PRO A 187 23.75 -4.99 -10.56
N PRO A 188 23.48 -4.98 -11.88
CA PRO A 188 22.11 -4.80 -12.35
C PRO A 188 21.25 -5.98 -11.90
N SER A 189 20.06 -5.71 -11.36
CA SER A 189 19.17 -6.77 -10.86
C SER A 189 18.67 -7.71 -11.97
N CYS A 190 18.62 -7.23 -13.22
CA CYS A 190 18.12 -7.98 -14.37
C CYS A 190 18.90 -7.67 -15.64
N PRO A 191 19.14 -8.67 -16.51
CA PRO A 191 19.66 -8.42 -17.86
C PRO A 191 18.61 -7.71 -18.74
N ALA A 192 19.12 -7.00 -19.76
CA ALA A 192 18.46 -6.25 -20.84
C ALA A 192 16.94 -5.95 -20.77
N LYS A 193 16.59 -4.67 -21.02
CA LYS A 193 15.23 -4.13 -21.02
C LYS A 193 14.28 -4.96 -21.90
N ASN A 194 13.30 -5.61 -21.29
CA ASN A 194 12.23 -6.30 -22.01
C ASN A 194 10.93 -5.50 -21.86
N LEU A 195 10.40 -4.99 -22.97
CA LEU A 195 9.16 -4.21 -23.04
C LEU A 195 7.92 -5.00 -22.57
N LEU A 196 8.00 -6.34 -22.53
CA LEU A 196 6.92 -7.22 -22.07
C LEU A 196 6.91 -7.42 -20.54
N THR A 197 7.82 -6.76 -19.81
CA THR A 197 7.87 -6.79 -18.34
C THR A 197 7.32 -5.51 -17.74
N LEU A 198 6.90 -5.58 -16.48
CA LEU A 198 6.51 -4.41 -15.68
C LEU A 198 7.73 -3.68 -15.08
N ARG A 199 8.95 -3.92 -15.58
CA ARG A 199 10.22 -3.37 -15.06
C ARG A 199 10.66 -2.14 -15.84
N TRP A 200 9.78 -1.17 -15.96
CA TRP A 200 10.09 0.10 -16.61
C TRP A 200 11.05 0.90 -15.74
N ASP A 201 12.09 1.46 -16.35
CA ASP A 201 13.06 2.34 -15.68
C ASP A 201 12.55 3.78 -15.55
N MET A 202 11.53 4.14 -16.34
CA MET A 202 10.91 5.46 -16.37
C MET A 202 11.95 6.59 -16.37
N VAL A 203 13.02 6.44 -17.17
CA VAL A 203 14.16 7.39 -17.20
C VAL A 203 13.70 8.82 -17.41
N TRP A 204 12.68 9.03 -18.25
CA TRP A 204 12.11 10.35 -18.54
C TRP A 204 11.40 10.99 -17.34
N LEU A 205 10.97 10.18 -16.37
CA LEU A 205 10.24 10.61 -15.18
C LEU A 205 11.18 10.92 -14.01
N GLN A 206 12.32 10.21 -13.91
CA GLN A 206 13.24 10.35 -12.78
C GLN A 206 13.77 11.78 -12.55
N PRO A 207 14.09 12.59 -13.58
CA PRO A 207 14.54 13.97 -13.38
C PRO A 207 13.47 14.93 -12.83
N LEU A 208 12.20 14.52 -12.78
CA LEU A 208 11.12 15.35 -12.25
C LEU A 208 11.00 15.26 -10.72
N TRP A 209 11.70 14.31 -10.10
CA TRP A 209 11.68 14.09 -8.66
C TRP A 209 12.66 15.01 -7.94
N PRO A 210 12.35 15.44 -6.70
CA PRO A 210 13.30 16.19 -5.88
C PRO A 210 14.57 15.38 -5.65
N ASP A 211 15.70 16.07 -5.41
CA ASP A 211 17.00 15.47 -5.06
C ASP A 211 17.00 14.95 -3.61
N PHE A 212 16.05 14.05 -3.32
CA PHE A 212 16.03 13.29 -2.09
C PHE A 212 16.93 12.08 -2.25
N ARG A 213 17.78 11.88 -1.24
CA ARG A 213 18.70 10.76 -1.17
C ARG A 213 18.12 9.71 -0.24
N LEU A 214 18.34 8.44 -0.56
CA LEU A 214 18.02 7.35 0.35
C LEU A 214 18.75 7.60 1.68
N ASP A 215 18.01 7.57 2.77
CA ASP A 215 18.58 7.53 4.11
C ASP A 215 19.01 6.09 4.39
N GLU A 216 20.23 5.78 3.94
CA GLU A 216 20.80 4.44 3.97
C GLU A 216 20.84 3.89 5.40
N ALA A 217 21.19 4.72 6.39
CA ALA A 217 21.26 4.31 7.80
C ALA A 217 19.90 3.88 8.37
N ARG A 218 18.84 4.69 8.19
CA ARG A 218 17.50 4.34 8.66
C ARG A 218 16.91 3.15 7.92
N THR A 219 17.11 3.10 6.61
CA THR A 219 16.60 2.03 5.75
C THR A 219 17.28 0.70 6.07
N GLN A 220 18.60 0.70 6.22
CA GLN A 220 19.38 -0.47 6.65
C GLN A 220 18.90 -0.95 8.02
N HIS A 221 18.77 -0.05 9.00
CA HIS A 221 18.30 -0.42 10.33
C HIS A 221 16.91 -1.08 10.31
N ALA A 222 15.97 -0.53 9.54
CA ALA A 222 14.64 -1.12 9.39
C ALA A 222 14.70 -2.55 8.80
N LEU A 223 15.55 -2.78 7.78
CA LEU A 223 15.74 -4.09 7.18
C LEU A 223 16.39 -5.08 8.16
N VAL A 224 17.46 -4.67 8.85
CA VAL A 224 18.13 -5.48 9.87
C VAL A 224 17.14 -5.84 10.98
N TRP A 225 16.35 -4.88 11.46
CA TRP A 225 15.32 -5.15 12.46
C TRP A 225 14.30 -6.18 11.97
N LEU A 226 13.82 -6.05 10.73
CA LEU A 226 12.90 -7.02 10.13
C LEU A 226 13.52 -8.43 10.11
N PHE A 227 14.79 -8.56 9.73
CA PHE A 227 15.46 -9.86 9.65
C PHE A 227 15.71 -10.52 11.01
N HIS A 228 16.02 -9.72 12.04
CA HIS A 228 16.33 -10.23 13.37
C HIS A 228 15.10 -10.44 14.26
N ASN A 229 14.14 -9.50 14.22
CA ASN A 229 13.01 -9.48 15.14
C ASN A 229 11.67 -9.73 14.44
N GLY A 230 11.57 -9.49 13.13
CA GLY A 230 10.31 -9.56 12.39
C GLY A 230 9.66 -10.94 12.41
N ARG A 231 10.44 -12.03 12.53
CA ARG A 231 9.91 -13.40 12.62
C ARG A 231 9.04 -13.63 13.85
N GLU A 232 9.34 -12.97 14.97
CA GLU A 232 8.52 -13.04 16.19
C GLU A 232 7.12 -12.46 15.95
N HIS A 233 7.01 -11.53 14.99
CA HIS A 233 5.76 -10.95 14.52
C HIS A 233 5.23 -11.63 13.24
N GLY A 234 5.80 -12.78 12.86
CA GLY A 234 5.39 -13.60 11.73
C GLY A 234 5.82 -13.11 10.35
N LEU A 235 6.87 -12.29 10.26
CA LEU A 235 7.52 -12.00 8.99
C LEU A 235 7.88 -13.32 8.27
N GLN A 236 7.58 -13.38 6.99
CA GLN A 236 7.89 -14.50 6.11
C GLN A 236 8.91 -14.11 5.03
N ARG A 237 8.75 -12.93 4.42
CA ARG A 237 9.63 -12.44 3.36
C ARG A 237 9.73 -10.92 3.39
N VAL A 238 10.89 -10.42 2.97
CA VAL A 238 11.13 -9.03 2.62
C VAL A 238 11.67 -8.99 1.20
N PHE A 239 11.20 -8.07 0.37
CA PHE A 239 11.74 -7.86 -0.98
C PHE A 239 12.24 -6.42 -1.12
N VAL A 240 13.47 -6.33 -1.62
CA VAL A 240 14.11 -5.12 -2.14
C VAL A 240 14.96 -5.52 -3.34
N GLU A 241 15.34 -4.58 -4.18
CA GLU A 241 16.22 -4.89 -5.31
C GLU A 241 17.63 -5.32 -4.87
N PRO A 242 18.27 -6.30 -5.55
CA PRO A 242 19.60 -6.80 -5.20
C PRO A 242 20.68 -5.74 -5.05
N HIS A 243 20.68 -4.71 -5.90
CA HIS A 243 21.65 -3.62 -5.81
C HIS A 243 21.46 -2.78 -4.52
N LEU A 244 20.23 -2.62 -4.04
CA LEU A 244 19.95 -1.96 -2.76
C LEU A 244 20.37 -2.82 -1.57
N ALA A 245 20.15 -4.13 -1.64
CA ALA A 245 20.63 -5.04 -0.61
C ALA A 245 22.17 -4.97 -0.48
N HIS A 246 22.88 -4.94 -1.61
CA HIS A 246 24.32 -4.74 -1.66
C HIS A 246 24.73 -3.36 -1.11
N ARG A 247 24.07 -2.28 -1.55
CA ARG A 247 24.33 -0.91 -1.08
C ARG A 247 24.18 -0.76 0.43
N LEU A 248 23.14 -1.37 0.99
CA LEU A 248 22.79 -1.30 2.41
C LEU A 248 23.53 -2.36 3.24
N ASP A 249 24.38 -3.19 2.63
CA ASP A 249 25.12 -4.27 3.30
C ASP A 249 24.20 -5.16 4.16
N VAL A 250 23.10 -5.64 3.56
CA VAL A 250 22.13 -6.51 4.23
C VAL A 250 21.98 -7.86 3.55
N GLU A 251 21.95 -8.92 4.35
CA GLU A 251 21.73 -10.29 3.91
C GLU A 251 20.82 -11.01 4.90
N SER A 252 19.89 -11.82 4.39
CA SER A 252 19.02 -12.66 5.21
C SER A 252 18.37 -13.77 4.37
N PRO A 253 18.11 -14.96 4.93
CA PRO A 253 17.29 -15.98 4.27
C PRO A 253 15.85 -15.51 3.98
N ASP A 254 15.36 -14.52 4.72
CA ASP A 254 14.02 -13.93 4.51
C ASP A 254 14.03 -12.85 3.41
N LEU A 255 15.21 -12.36 3.03
CA LEU A 255 15.38 -11.45 1.92
C LEU A 255 15.15 -12.19 0.60
N GLY A 256 14.37 -11.58 -0.28
CA GLY A 256 14.00 -12.14 -1.56
C GLY A 256 14.14 -11.13 -2.69
N PHE A 257 14.30 -11.66 -3.90
CA PHE A 257 14.17 -10.91 -5.13
C PHE A 257 12.90 -11.40 -5.86
N GLN A 258 12.02 -10.47 -6.21
CA GLN A 258 10.74 -10.75 -6.88
C GLN A 258 10.89 -11.27 -8.32
N GLY A 259 12.10 -11.18 -8.88
CA GLY A 259 12.44 -11.66 -10.21
C GLY A 259 12.17 -10.67 -11.33
N CYS A 260 12.75 -10.95 -12.50
CA CYS A 260 12.79 -10.02 -13.64
C CYS A 260 11.48 -9.84 -14.42
N ARG A 261 10.39 -10.49 -13.98
CA ARG A 261 9.06 -10.37 -14.61
C ARG A 261 8.04 -9.61 -13.76
N ALA A 262 8.41 -9.24 -12.54
CA ALA A 262 7.61 -8.43 -11.64
C ALA A 262 8.13 -6.98 -11.63
N ALA A 263 7.28 -6.04 -11.20
CA ALA A 263 7.67 -4.63 -11.00
C ALA A 263 8.90 -4.51 -10.09
N ARG A 264 9.64 -3.40 -10.23
CA ARG A 264 10.84 -3.13 -9.43
C ARG A 264 10.46 -2.79 -7.98
N HIS A 265 11.35 -3.10 -7.04
CA HIS A 265 11.21 -2.77 -5.60
C HIS A 265 12.42 -1.91 -5.15
N ASP A 266 12.74 -0.90 -5.95
CA ASP A 266 13.76 0.12 -5.67
C ASP A 266 13.15 1.50 -5.43
N ASP A 267 11.87 1.56 -5.12
CA ASP A 267 11.15 2.72 -4.59
C ASP A 267 10.49 2.44 -3.23
N HIS A 268 10.45 1.18 -2.78
CA HIS A 268 9.85 0.75 -1.51
C HIS A 268 10.43 -0.59 -1.00
N ILE A 269 10.16 -0.90 0.27
CA ILE A 269 10.36 -2.22 0.90
C ILE A 269 9.03 -2.96 0.87
N HIS A 270 8.99 -4.16 0.30
CA HIS A 270 7.81 -5.02 0.38
C HIS A 270 7.97 -6.06 1.48
N ILE A 271 7.04 -6.12 2.42
CA ILE A 271 7.04 -7.10 3.52
C ILE A 271 5.84 -8.04 3.41
N GLN A 272 6.06 -9.29 3.80
CA GLN A 272 5.03 -10.32 3.83
C GLN A 272 5.06 -11.07 5.16
N VAL A 273 3.88 -11.30 5.76
CA VAL A 273 3.73 -12.17 6.93
C VAL A 273 3.21 -13.57 6.56
N VAL A 274 3.44 -14.55 7.43
CA VAL A 274 2.92 -15.91 7.31
C VAL A 274 1.39 -15.93 7.25
N GLY A 275 0.84 -16.94 6.62
CA GLY A 275 -0.60 -17.14 6.55
C GLY A 275 -0.97 -17.97 7.74
N ARG A 276 -1.99 -17.57 8.49
CA ARG A 276 -2.57 -18.50 9.45
C ARG A 276 -3.11 -19.69 8.66
N ASN A 277 -2.46 -20.86 8.78
CA ASN A 277 -3.18 -22.10 8.57
C ASN A 277 -4.26 -22.13 9.65
N LEU A 278 -5.54 -22.13 9.26
CA LEU A 278 -6.68 -22.29 10.16
C LEU A 278 -6.76 -23.71 10.78
N THR A 279 -5.63 -24.38 10.99
CA THR A 279 -5.55 -25.75 11.48
C THR A 279 -4.41 -25.89 12.49
N THR A 280 -4.64 -25.37 13.70
CA THR A 280 -4.18 -25.98 14.95
C THR A 280 -4.99 -25.39 16.12
N SER A 281 -6.28 -25.74 16.16
CA SER A 281 -6.95 -25.93 17.44
C SER A 281 -6.33 -27.19 18.08
N ALA A 282 -5.14 -27.04 18.67
CA ALA A 282 -4.60 -28.03 19.58
C ALA A 282 -5.23 -27.77 20.95
N HIS A 283 -6.45 -28.28 21.14
CA HIS A 283 -6.91 -28.64 22.47
C HIS A 283 -6.06 -29.81 22.94
N ASN A 284 -4.98 -29.50 23.64
CA ASN A 284 -4.40 -30.40 24.62
C ASN A 284 -4.42 -29.64 25.95
N SER A 285 -5.42 -29.96 26.77
CA SER A 285 -5.34 -29.77 28.22
C SER A 285 -5.36 -31.18 28.84
N PRO A 286 -4.61 -31.38 29.93
CA PRO A 286 -4.35 -32.69 30.53
C PRO A 286 -5.62 -33.39 31.06
#